data_AF-A0A662BA69-F1
#
_entry.id   AF-A0A662BA69-F1
#
_cell.length_a   1.000
_cell.length_b   1.000
_cell.length_c   1.000
_cell.angle_alpha   90.00
_cell.angle_beta   90.00
_cell.angle_gamma   90.00
#
_symmetry.space_group_name_H-M   'P 1'
#
loop_
_entity.id
_entity.type
_entity.pdbx_description
1 polymer ?
#
loop_
_entity_poly.entity_id
_entity_poly.type
_entity_poly.pdbx_seq_one_letter_code
_entity_poly.pdbx_strand_id
1 'polypeptide(L)'
;MIKQNTKYSHGALTAPSYPKNIPAGCKWLGGEGYGVWFLITKPVYLSERESRIRRYAHTGNLDCDRIFELNSDNSFFLDEDFKFAYISHCQKCTIVQNDHFFVFEFKKDLQHEPYEGSFKKLQNHI
;
A
#
# COMPACT_ATOMS: atom_id res chain seq x y z
N MET A 1 19.64 0.97 -30.08
CA MET A 1 19.88 1.80 -28.89
C MET A 1 18.55 2.42 -28.46
N ILE A 2 17.91 1.90 -27.42
CA ILE A 2 16.62 2.42 -26.93
C ILE A 2 16.92 3.52 -25.92
N LYS A 3 16.51 4.76 -26.20
CA LYS A 3 16.67 5.91 -25.31
C LYS A 3 15.73 5.74 -24.10
N GLN A 4 16.26 5.30 -22.97
CA GLN A 4 15.60 5.40 -21.67
C GLN A 4 15.61 6.87 -21.25
N ASN A 5 14.47 7.55 -21.41
CA ASN A 5 14.29 8.93 -21.00
C ASN A 5 13.86 8.96 -19.52
N THR A 6 14.76 8.60 -18.60
CA THR A 6 14.46 8.61 -17.16
C THR A 6 14.62 10.03 -16.62
N LYS A 7 13.48 10.68 -16.37
CA LYS A 7 13.43 11.95 -15.65
C LYS A 7 13.62 11.64 -14.16
N TYR A 8 14.67 12.17 -13.56
CA TYR A 8 14.91 12.08 -12.12
C TYR A 8 14.53 13.42 -11.48
N SER A 9 13.93 13.39 -10.30
CA SER A 9 13.84 14.56 -9.43
C SER A 9 14.71 14.29 -8.20
N HIS A 10 15.84 14.98 -8.08
CA HIS A 10 16.76 14.87 -6.94
C HIS A 10 17.25 13.44 -6.65
N GLY A 11 17.51 12.63 -7.69
CA GLY A 11 18.01 11.25 -7.56
C GLY A 11 16.92 10.16 -7.58
N ALA A 12 15.66 10.52 -7.32
CA ALA A 12 14.54 9.58 -7.37
C ALA A 12 13.89 9.51 -8.77
N LEU A 13 13.46 8.31 -9.17
CA LEU A 13 12.68 8.11 -10.41
C LEU A 13 11.33 8.83 -10.35
N THR A 14 10.99 9.60 -11.39
CA THR A 14 9.63 10.13 -11.54
C THR A 14 8.62 9.02 -11.78
N ALA A 15 7.38 9.25 -11.36
CA ALA A 15 6.29 8.32 -11.61
C ALA A 15 6.12 8.02 -13.12
N PRO A 16 5.93 6.75 -13.53
CA PRO A 16 5.52 6.42 -14.88
C PRO A 16 4.06 6.84 -15.12
N SER A 17 3.54 6.59 -16.32
CA SER A 17 2.10 6.69 -16.57
C SER A 17 1.33 5.81 -15.60
N TYR A 18 0.23 6.34 -15.03
CA TYR A 18 -0.59 5.60 -14.08
C TYR A 18 -1.14 4.30 -14.71
N PRO A 19 -0.82 3.11 -14.15
CA PRO A 19 -1.30 1.85 -14.69
C PRO A 19 -2.82 1.72 -14.59
N LYS A 20 -3.47 1.18 -15.63
CA LYS A 20 -4.94 1.01 -15.65
C LYS A 20 -5.44 -0.08 -14.70
N ASN A 21 -4.54 -0.96 -14.25
CA ASN A 21 -4.82 -2.15 -13.44
C ASN A 21 -4.59 -1.93 -11.93
N ILE A 22 -4.33 -0.69 -11.49
CA ILE A 22 -4.26 -0.36 -10.06
C ILE A 22 -5.43 0.54 -9.65
N PRO A 23 -5.93 0.44 -8.40
CA PRO A 23 -7.03 1.27 -7.93
C PRO A 23 -6.63 2.75 -7.90
N ALA A 24 -7.61 3.64 -8.06
CA ALA A 24 -7.40 5.08 -7.85
C ALA A 24 -6.85 5.38 -6.43
N GLY A 25 -6.13 6.49 -6.31
CA GLY A 25 -5.54 6.92 -5.04
C GLY A 25 -4.17 6.31 -4.72
N CYS A 26 -3.63 5.42 -5.58
CA CYS A 26 -2.24 4.99 -5.41
C CYS A 26 -1.26 6.17 -5.53
N LYS A 27 -0.28 6.22 -4.64
CA LYS A 27 0.81 7.21 -4.62
C LYS A 27 2.13 6.57 -5.03
N TRP A 28 2.94 7.27 -5.83
CA TRP A 28 4.23 6.78 -6.31
C TRP A 28 5.32 6.99 -5.26
N LEU A 29 6.15 5.98 -5.04
CA LEU A 29 7.43 6.10 -4.34
C LEU A 29 8.56 5.70 -5.31
N GLY A 30 9.31 6.70 -5.77
CA GLY A 30 10.47 6.51 -6.62
C GLY A 30 11.74 6.33 -5.80
N GLY A 31 12.48 5.25 -6.03
CA GLY A 31 13.82 5.04 -5.52
C GLY A 31 14.90 5.28 -6.58
N GLU A 32 16.15 5.02 -6.20
CA GLU A 32 17.30 5.04 -7.09
C GLU A 32 17.32 3.74 -7.93
N GLY A 33 16.58 3.75 -9.04
CA GLY A 33 16.57 2.66 -10.03
C GLY A 33 15.31 1.80 -10.08
N TYR A 34 14.50 1.78 -9.01
CA TYR A 34 13.19 1.15 -9.01
C TYR A 34 12.16 2.01 -8.28
N GLY A 35 10.89 1.88 -8.65
CA GLY A 35 9.80 2.55 -7.95
C GLY A 35 8.52 1.73 -7.97
N VAL A 36 7.63 2.06 -7.04
CA VAL A 36 6.41 1.30 -6.75
C VAL A 36 5.25 2.22 -6.47
N TRP A 37 4.06 1.70 -6.70
CA TRP A 37 2.80 2.36 -6.33
C TRP A 37 2.31 1.81 -4.99
N PHE A 38 1.83 2.69 -4.13
CA PHE A 38 1.27 2.33 -2.83
C PHE A 38 -0.15 2.83 -2.65
N LEU A 39 -0.97 2.03 -1.98
CA LEU A 39 -2.31 2.41 -1.58
C LEU A 39 -2.54 2.03 -0.12
N ILE A 40 -3.07 2.98 0.65
CA ILE A 40 -3.51 2.76 2.04
C ILE A 40 -5.02 2.84 2.05
N THR A 41 -5.63 1.89 2.74
CA THR A 41 -7.07 1.84 2.96
C THR A 41 -7.36 1.43 4.39
N LYS A 42 -8.49 1.89 4.94
CA LYS A 42 -8.96 1.53 6.28
C LYS A 42 -10.31 0.80 6.18
N PRO A 43 -10.33 -0.50 5.84
CA PRO A 43 -11.55 -1.31 5.86
C PRO A 43 -12.23 -1.31 7.23
N VAL A 44 -13.56 -1.42 7.25
CA VAL A 44 -14.39 -1.37 8.46
C VAL A 44 -14.12 -2.48 9.49
N TYR A 45 -13.49 -3.58 9.08
CA TYR A 45 -13.15 -4.71 9.96
C TYR A 45 -11.78 -4.54 10.64
N LEU A 46 -11.03 -3.48 10.35
CA LEU A 46 -9.75 -3.19 10.99
C LEU A 46 -9.93 -2.31 12.22
N SER A 47 -9.02 -2.45 13.17
CA SER A 47 -8.96 -1.53 14.31
C SER A 47 -8.51 -0.12 13.89
N GLU A 48 -8.68 0.87 14.77
CA GLU A 48 -8.28 2.26 14.52
C GLU A 48 -6.80 2.44 14.18
N ARG A 49 -5.94 1.59 14.74
CA ARG A 49 -4.48 1.62 14.49
C ARG A 49 -4.06 0.75 13.32
N GLU A 50 -4.96 -0.05 12.75
CA GLU A 50 -4.66 -0.93 11.64
C GLU A 50 -5.02 -0.27 10.29
N SER A 51 -4.25 -0.60 9.26
CA SER A 51 -4.48 -0.16 7.89
C SER A 51 -4.05 -1.23 6.92
N ARG A 52 -4.80 -1.38 5.83
CA ARG A 52 -4.42 -2.26 4.71
C ARG A 52 -3.53 -1.47 3.78
N ILE A 53 -2.27 -1.89 3.63
CA ILE A 53 -1.31 -1.28 2.71
C ILE A 53 -1.07 -2.25 1.55
N ARG A 54 -1.27 -1.74 0.34
CA ARG A 54 -1.01 -2.46 -0.92
C ARG A 54 0.16 -1.82 -1.64
N ARG A 55 1.05 -2.66 -2.16
CA ARG A 55 2.16 -2.26 -3.03
C ARG A 55 1.99 -2.91 -4.39
N TYR A 56 2.16 -2.12 -5.43
CA TYR A 56 2.16 -2.57 -6.81
C TYR A 56 3.49 -2.23 -7.46
N ALA A 57 3.97 -3.11 -8.32
CA ALA A 57 5.09 -2.81 -9.21
C ALA A 57 4.75 -1.61 -10.10
N HIS A 58 5.77 -0.99 -10.70
CA HIS A 58 5.60 0.09 -11.67
C HIS A 58 4.65 -0.24 -12.84
N THR A 59 4.49 -1.53 -13.19
CA THR A 59 3.55 -2.06 -14.20
C THR A 59 2.13 -2.29 -13.69
N GLY A 60 1.90 -2.10 -12.39
CA GLY A 60 0.61 -2.32 -11.73
C GLY A 60 0.37 -3.73 -11.20
N ASN A 61 1.32 -4.65 -11.32
CA ASN A 61 1.20 -5.97 -10.71
C ASN A 61 1.22 -5.86 -9.18
N LEU A 62 0.26 -6.49 -8.49
CA LEU A 62 0.21 -6.52 -7.03
C LEU A 62 1.42 -7.32 -6.49
N ASP A 63 2.20 -6.67 -5.64
CA ASP A 63 3.42 -7.22 -5.04
C ASP A 63 3.23 -7.47 -3.54
N CYS A 64 2.33 -6.72 -2.90
CA CYS A 64 2.10 -6.78 -1.47
C CYS A 64 0.68 -6.36 -1.10
N ASP A 65 0.04 -7.10 -0.21
CA ASP A 65 -1.30 -6.78 0.29
C ASP A 65 -1.49 -7.32 1.70
N ARG A 66 -1.29 -6.45 2.70
CA ARG A 66 -1.20 -6.86 4.10
C ARG A 66 -1.79 -5.82 5.04
N ILE A 67 -2.04 -6.25 6.28
CA ILE A 67 -2.43 -5.37 7.37
C ILE A 67 -1.19 -4.92 8.13
N PHE A 68 -1.09 -3.61 8.32
CA PHE A 68 -0.06 -2.96 9.09
C PHE A 68 -0.68 -2.21 10.27
N GLU A 69 0.06 -2.11 11.35
CA GLU A 69 -0.31 -1.36 12.56
C GLU A 69 0.54 -0.11 12.69
N LEU A 70 -0.09 1.01 13.05
CA LEU A 70 0.59 2.27 13.30
C LEU A 70 1.36 2.22 14.62
N ASN A 71 2.69 2.26 14.52
CA ASN A 71 3.63 2.33 15.63
C ASN A 71 3.98 3.80 15.95
N SER A 72 2.96 4.60 16.29
CA SER A 72 3.08 6.00 16.73
C SER A 72 1.91 6.33 17.65
N ASP A 73 2.11 7.24 18.59
CA ASP A 73 1.04 7.76 19.46
C ASP A 73 0.24 8.88 18.77
N ASN A 74 0.75 9.42 17.67
CA ASN A 74 0.06 10.41 16.87
C ASN A 74 -0.97 9.75 15.93
N SER A 75 -2.09 10.43 15.73
CA SER A 75 -3.09 10.03 14.74
C SER A 75 -2.61 10.31 13.32
N PHE A 76 -2.82 9.33 12.43
CA PHE A 76 -2.64 9.47 10.99
C PHE A 76 -4.02 9.57 10.31
N PHE A 77 -4.20 10.54 9.42
CA PHE A 77 -5.47 10.79 8.73
C PHE A 77 -5.34 10.49 7.23
N LEU A 78 -6.10 9.52 6.72
CA LEU A 78 -6.00 9.10 5.31
C LEU A 78 -6.48 10.18 4.32
N ASP A 79 -7.38 11.06 4.75
CA ASP A 79 -8.00 12.08 3.91
C ASP A 79 -7.11 13.35 3.76
N GLU A 80 -6.03 13.42 4.52
CA GLU A 80 -5.04 14.49 4.43
C GLU A 80 -3.90 14.12 3.47
N ASP A 81 -3.14 15.13 3.02
CA ASP A 81 -1.99 14.89 2.16
C ASP A 81 -0.85 14.18 2.91
N PHE A 82 -0.30 13.15 2.27
CA PHE A 82 0.84 12.40 2.78
C PHE A 82 1.69 11.84 1.64
N LYS A 83 2.93 11.48 1.98
CA LYS A 83 3.91 10.86 1.08
C LYS A 83 4.56 9.65 1.75
N PHE A 84 4.86 8.63 0.96
CA PHE A 84 5.74 7.56 1.43
C PHE A 84 7.19 8.05 1.43
N ALA A 85 7.96 7.67 2.44
CA ALA A 85 9.38 8.04 2.57
C ALA A 85 10.30 6.82 2.48
N TYR A 86 10.01 5.78 3.27
CA TYR A 86 10.87 4.58 3.33
C TYR A 86 10.04 3.31 3.41
N ILE A 87 10.57 2.23 2.86
CA ILE A 87 9.96 0.90 2.88
C ILE A 87 11.01 -0.18 3.15
N SER A 88 10.65 -1.22 3.87
CA SER A 88 11.49 -2.41 4.10
C SER A 88 10.69 -3.66 3.79
N HIS A 89 10.83 -4.19 2.57
CA HIS A 89 10.34 -5.52 2.15
C HIS A 89 8.95 -5.95 2.66
N CYS A 90 7.95 -5.08 2.61
CA CYS A 90 6.59 -5.38 3.12
C CYS A 90 6.49 -5.69 4.62
N GLN A 91 7.48 -5.30 5.40
CA GLN A 91 7.50 -5.40 6.86
C GLN A 91 7.33 -4.05 7.54
N LYS A 92 7.81 -2.98 6.89
CA LYS A 92 7.73 -1.62 7.44
C LYS A 92 7.53 -0.59 6.34
N CYS A 93 6.68 0.40 6.58
CA CYS A 93 6.47 1.56 5.73
C CYS A 93 6.52 2.84 6.59
N THR A 94 7.24 3.84 6.13
CA THR A 94 7.30 5.16 6.75
C THR A 94 6.62 6.17 5.86
N ILE A 95 5.71 6.94 6.47
CA ILE A 95 4.89 7.96 5.82
C ILE A 95 5.19 9.30 6.47
N VAL A 96 5.20 10.36 5.65
CA VAL A 96 5.31 11.74 6.10
C VAL A 96 3.97 12.44 5.83
N GLN A 97 3.40 13.02 6.89
CA GLN A 97 2.19 13.84 6.86
C GLN A 97 2.39 15.01 7.82
N ASN A 98 2.14 16.24 7.38
CA ASN A 98 2.34 17.46 8.18
C ASN A 98 3.71 17.51 8.89
N ASP A 99 4.79 17.19 8.16
CA ASP A 99 6.18 17.10 8.66
C ASP A 99 6.41 16.09 9.79
N HIS A 100 5.45 15.21 10.08
CA HIS A 100 5.56 14.13 11.05
C HIS A 100 5.77 12.77 10.36
N PHE A 101 6.62 11.94 10.97
CA PHE A 101 6.88 10.58 10.53
C PHE A 101 5.93 9.59 11.22
N PHE A 102 5.25 8.78 10.41
CA PHE A 102 4.38 7.70 10.85
C PHE A 102 4.96 6.37 10.38
N VAL A 103 5.15 5.44 11.31
CA VAL A 103 5.71 4.12 11.03
C VAL A 103 4.62 3.07 11.10
N PHE A 104 4.40 2.39 9.99
CA PHE A 104 3.49 1.26 9.88
C PHE A 104 4.30 -0.03 9.82
N GLU A 105 4.01 -0.96 10.73
CA GLU A 105 4.70 -2.25 10.83
C GLU A 105 3.74 -3.39 10.51
N PHE A 106 4.27 -4.42 9.84
CA PHE A 106 3.48 -5.58 9.46
C PHE A 106 2.85 -6.21 10.70
N LYS A 107 1.54 -6.43 10.64
CA LYS A 107 0.77 -7.05 11.70
C LYS A 107 0.36 -8.47 11.34
N LYS A 108 -0.31 -8.62 10.19
CA LYS A 108 -0.90 -9.88 9.72
C LYS A 108 -1.19 -9.82 8.23
N ASP A 109 -1.18 -10.99 7.59
CA ASP A 109 -1.76 -11.12 6.25
C ASP A 109 -3.28 -10.94 6.31
N LEU A 110 -3.90 -10.66 5.16
CA LEU A 110 -5.36 -10.69 5.07
C LEU A 110 -5.84 -12.09 5.44
N GLN A 111 -6.62 -12.21 6.50
CA GLN A 111 -7.34 -13.45 6.77
C GLN A 111 -8.31 -13.64 5.61
N HIS A 112 -8.31 -14.83 5.00
CA HIS A 112 -9.35 -15.19 4.05
C HIS A 112 -10.69 -15.03 4.77
N GLU A 113 -11.50 -14.05 4.37
CA GLU A 113 -12.95 -14.16 4.53
C GLU A 113 -13.34 -15.54 3.96
N PRO A 114 -14.12 -16.37 4.66
CA PRO A 114 -14.63 -17.58 4.04
C PRO A 114 -15.39 -17.15 2.79
N TYR A 115 -14.90 -17.60 1.64
CA TYR A 115 -15.52 -17.41 0.33
C TYR A 115 -17.04 -17.59 0.48
N GLU A 116 -17.86 -16.59 0.10
CA GLU A 116 -19.33 -16.64 0.25
C GLU A 116 -19.95 -17.92 -0.35
N GLY A 117 -19.26 -18.60 -1.27
CA GLY A 117 -19.66 -19.90 -1.79
C GLY A 117 -19.59 -21.09 -0.81
N SER A 118 -19.13 -20.90 0.43
CA SER A 118 -19.09 -21.96 1.46
C SER A 118 -20.38 -22.06 2.29
N PHE A 119 -21.20 -21.00 2.35
CA PHE A 119 -22.50 -21.04 3.02
C PHE A 119 -23.57 -21.86 2.27
N LYS A 120 -23.42 -22.05 0.95
CA LYS A 120 -24.34 -22.89 0.16
C LYS A 120 -24.10 -24.40 0.28
N LYS A 121 -23.01 -24.85 0.91
CA LYS A 121 -22.74 -26.29 1.10
C LYS A 121 -23.25 -26.86 2.43
N LEU A 122 -23.66 -26.00 3.38
CA LEU A 122 -24.16 -26.42 4.70
C LEU A 122 -25.70 -26.46 4.82
N GLN A 123 -26.44 -26.03 3.79
CA GLN A 123 -27.91 -26.13 3.76
C GLN A 123 -28.44 -27.33 2.98
N ASN A 124 -27.58 -28.17 2.38
CA ASN A 124 -28.00 -29.34 1.60
C ASN A 124 -27.83 -30.67 2.38
N HIS A 125 -27.67 -30.62 3.70
CA HIS A 125 -27.58 -31.81 4.59
C HIS A 125 -28.45 -31.67 5.85
N ILE A 126 -29.64 -31.08 5.70
CA ILE A 126 -30.75 -31.23 6.66
C ILE A 126 -31.99 -31.66 5.87
#